data_AF-W1XVB3-F1
#
_entry.id   AF-W1XVB3-F1
#
_cell.length_a   1.000
_cell.length_b   1.000
_cell.length_c   1.000
_cell.angle_alpha   90.00
_cell.angle_beta   90.00
_cell.angle_gamma   90.00
#
_symmetry.space_group_name_H-M   'P 1'
#
loop_
_entity.id
_entity.type
_entity.pdbx_description
1 polymer ?
#
loop_
_entity_poly.entity_id
_entity_poly.type
_entity_poly.pdbx_seq_one_letter_code
_entity_poly.pdbx_strand_id
1 'polypeptide(L)'
;VGLNVLLDKDDKVEVAGGFLLQVLPNAKEEEIARFEKRIQEMPAISTLLESDDHIEALLKAIYGDEPYKRLSEEEIRFQCDCSEER
;
A
#
# COMPACT_ATOMS: atom_id res chain seq x y z
N VAL A 1 4.63 7.56 2.15
CA VAL A 1 4.58 6.17 2.66
C VAL A 1 3.39 6.07 3.59
N GLY A 2 2.55 5.06 3.42
CA GLY A 2 1.46 4.74 4.35
C GLY A 2 1.52 3.26 4.72
N LEU A 3 1.44 2.94 6.01
CA LEU A 3 1.53 1.58 6.55
C LEU A 3 0.47 1.40 7.63
N ASN A 4 -0.12 0.22 7.71
CA ASN A 4 -1.02 -0.14 8.80
C ASN A 4 -1.00 -1.64 9.11
N VAL A 5 -1.32 -1.98 10.36
CA VAL A 5 -1.45 -3.35 10.85
C VAL A 5 -2.70 -3.42 11.71
N LEU A 6 -3.59 -4.33 11.37
CA LEU A 6 -4.80 -4.67 12.13
C LEU A 6 -4.52 -5.93 12.95
N LEU A 7 -4.88 -5.87 14.23
CA LEU A 7 -4.78 -6.97 15.18
C LEU A 7 -6.17 -7.43 15.59
N ASP A 8 -6.33 -8.74 15.76
CA ASP A 8 -7.53 -9.32 16.34
C ASP A 8 -7.55 -9.20 17.89
N LYS A 9 -8.55 -9.79 18.53
CA LYS A 9 -8.72 -9.74 20.00
C LYS A 9 -7.69 -10.56 20.77
N ASP A 10 -6.97 -11.45 20.10
CA ASP A 10 -5.95 -12.33 20.66
C ASP A 10 -4.53 -11.83 20.30
N ASP A 11 -4.39 -10.55 19.94
CA ASP A 11 -3.15 -9.88 19.52
C ASP A 11 -2.48 -10.52 18.29
N LYS A 12 -3.24 -11.22 17.43
CA LYS A 12 -2.72 -11.75 16.17
C LYS A 12 -2.92 -10.78 15.04
N VAL A 13 -1.99 -10.78 14.08
CA VAL A 13 -2.11 -9.98 12.86
C VAL A 13 -3.27 -10.52 12.03
N GLU A 14 -4.30 -9.70 11.87
CA GLU A 14 -5.42 -9.96 10.97
C GLU A 14 -5.03 -9.55 9.55
N VAL A 15 -4.56 -8.30 9.39
CA VAL A 15 -4.07 -7.78 8.11
C VAL A 15 -2.90 -6.81 8.33
N ALA A 16 -1.87 -6.88 7.48
CA ALA A 16 -0.78 -5.91 7.47
C ALA A 16 -0.48 -5.49 6.03
N GLY A 17 -0.37 -4.19 5.79
CA GLY A 17 -0.15 -3.69 4.44
C GLY A 17 0.06 -2.18 4.36
N GLY A 18 0.27 -1.69 3.15
CA GLY A 18 0.51 -0.28 2.90
C GLY A 18 0.99 0.00 1.48
N PHE A 19 1.46 1.23 1.26
CA PHE A 19 1.92 1.69 -0.04
C PHE A 19 3.08 2.69 0.08
N LEU A 20 3.86 2.77 -1.00
CA LEU A 20 4.86 3.79 -1.24
C LEU A 20 4.48 4.50 -2.54
N LEU A 21 4.26 5.81 -2.46
CA LEU A 21 4.14 6.69 -3.62
C LEU A 21 5.35 7.62 -3.64
N GLN A 22 6.01 7.73 -4.79
CA GLN A 22 7.25 8.48 -4.94
C GLN A 22 7.18 9.36 -6.19
N VAL A 23 7.49 10.64 -6.01
CA VAL A 23 7.65 11.60 -7.11
C VAL A 23 9.01 11.37 -7.78
N LEU A 24 9.00 11.29 -9.11
CA LEU A 24 10.21 11.14 -9.92
C LEU A 24 10.67 12.49 -10.50
N PRO A 25 11.94 12.62 -10.93
CA PRO A 25 12.42 13.84 -11.57
C PRO A 25 11.55 14.23 -12.77
N ASN A 26 11.33 15.54 -12.94
CA ASN A 26 10.51 16.12 -14.00
C ASN A 26 8.99 15.86 -13.89
N ALA A 27 8.50 15.32 -12.77
CA ALA A 27 7.08 15.33 -12.48
C ALA A 27 6.57 16.78 -12.40
N LYS A 28 5.39 17.05 -12.96
CA LYS A 28 4.83 18.39 -12.95
C LYS A 28 4.20 18.70 -11.60
N GLU A 29 4.33 19.95 -11.15
CA GLU A 29 3.69 20.45 -9.92
C GLU A 29 2.18 20.17 -9.86
N GLU A 30 1.48 20.29 -11.00
CA GLU A 30 0.06 19.97 -11.11
C GLU A 30 -0.27 18.50 -10.80
N GLU A 31 0.63 17.58 -11.16
CA GLU A 31 0.46 16.15 -10.91
C GLU A 31 0.75 15.83 -9.44
N ILE A 32 1.81 16.43 -8.89
CA ILE A 32 2.19 16.27 -7.48
C ILE A 32 1.04 16.73 -6.59
N ALA A 33 0.56 17.96 -6.76
CA ALA A 33 -0.53 18.51 -5.95
C ALA A 33 -1.82 17.68 -6.06
N ARG A 34 -2.10 17.11 -7.23
CA ARG A 34 -3.25 16.21 -7.46
C ARG A 34 -3.14 14.93 -6.63
N PHE A 35 -1.99 14.26 -6.66
CA PHE A 35 -1.78 13.05 -5.87
C PHE A 35 -1.71 13.34 -4.37
N GLU A 36 -1.09 14.44 -3.94
CA GLU A 36 -1.09 14.86 -2.53
C GLU A 36 -2.51 15.04 -1.99
N LYS A 37 -3.37 15.75 -2.75
CA LYS A 37 -4.77 15.92 -2.40
C LYS A 37 -5.50 14.58 -2.26
N ARG A 38 -5.31 13.65 -3.20
CA ARG A 38 -5.91 12.31 -3.12
C ARG A 38 -5.48 11.55 -1.86
N ILE A 39 -4.18 11.57 -1.54
CA ILE A 39 -3.67 10.90 -0.34
C ILE A 39 -4.21 11.55 0.95
N GLN A 40 -4.56 12.84 0.93
CA GLN A 40 -5.21 13.49 2.07
C GLN A 40 -6.70 13.15 2.20
N GLU A 41 -7.37 12.90 1.07
CA GLU A 41 -8.82 12.63 1.02
C GLU A 41 -9.16 11.14 1.06
N MET A 42 -8.18 10.25 0.86
CA MET A 42 -8.42 8.80 0.84
C MET A 42 -8.88 8.27 2.21
N PRO A 43 -9.66 7.18 2.23
CA PRO A 43 -10.01 6.49 3.46
C PRO A 43 -8.79 6.04 4.25
N ALA A 44 -8.98 5.79 5.55
CA ALA A 44 -7.94 5.22 6.39
C ALA A 44 -7.44 3.90 5.80
N ILE A 45 -6.12 3.67 5.85
CA ILE A 45 -5.50 2.46 5.29
C ILE A 45 -6.09 1.20 5.93
N SER A 46 -6.45 1.23 7.22
CA SER A 46 -7.14 0.11 7.88
C SER A 46 -8.42 -0.28 7.16
N THR A 47 -9.29 0.68 6.84
CA THR A 47 -10.54 0.45 6.13
C THR A 47 -10.31 -0.12 4.72
N LEU A 48 -9.25 0.32 4.04
CA LEU A 48 -8.89 -0.23 2.73
C LEU A 48 -8.35 -1.67 2.83
N LEU A 49 -7.65 -1.98 3.92
CA LEU A 49 -7.12 -3.29 4.24
C LEU A 49 -8.15 -4.27 4.84
N GLU A 50 -9.39 -3.85 5.09
CA GLU A 50 -10.48 -4.76 5.50
C GLU A 50 -11.27 -5.33 4.30
N SER A 51 -11.08 -4.77 3.11
CA SER A 51 -11.79 -5.17 1.87
C SER A 51 -11.19 -6.43 1.26
N ASP A 52 -11.99 -7.41 0.84
CA ASP A 52 -11.51 -8.67 0.19
C ASP A 52 -10.51 -8.45 -0.96
N ASP A 53 -10.62 -7.32 -1.68
CA ASP A 53 -9.65 -6.86 -2.68
C ASP A 53 -8.89 -5.60 -2.22
N HIS A 54 -8.08 -5.76 -1.17
CA HIS A 54 -7.31 -4.69 -0.54
C HIS A 54 -6.38 -3.96 -1.52
N ILE A 55 -5.81 -4.69 -2.49
CA ILE A 55 -4.85 -4.15 -3.46
C ILE A 55 -5.57 -3.22 -4.43
N GLU A 56 -6.68 -3.66 -5.01
CA GLU A 56 -7.45 -2.80 -5.91
C GLU A 56 -8.06 -1.61 -5.17
N ALA A 57 -8.50 -1.80 -3.92
CA ALA A 57 -9.00 -0.71 -3.07
C ALA A 57 -7.92 0.37 -2.83
N LEU A 58 -6.68 -0.03 -2.51
CA LEU A 58 -5.55 0.88 -2.36
C LEU A 58 -5.19 1.59 -3.67
N LEU A 59 -5.10 0.84 -4.78
CA LEU A 59 -4.77 1.42 -6.09
C LEU A 59 -5.83 2.43 -6.53
N LYS A 60 -7.11 2.11 -6.35
CA LYS A 60 -8.22 3.02 -6.67
C LYS A 60 -8.23 4.26 -5.77
N ALA A 61 -7.89 4.13 -4.49
CA ALA A 61 -7.76 5.28 -3.60
C ALA A 61 -6.62 6.23 -4.03
N ILE A 62 -5.51 5.69 -4.51
CA ILE A 62 -4.32 6.46 -4.91
C ILE A 62 -4.48 7.07 -6.32
N TYR A 63 -4.89 6.26 -7.30
CA TYR A 63 -4.93 6.65 -8.71
C TYR A 63 -6.32 7.13 -9.17
N GLY A 64 -7.39 6.77 -8.47
CA GLY A 64 -8.76 7.01 -8.93
C GLY A 64 -8.98 6.34 -10.28
N ASP A 65 -9.48 7.11 -11.25
CA ASP A 65 -9.70 6.65 -12.62
C ASP A 65 -8.49 6.87 -13.54
N GLU A 66 -7.35 7.32 -13.02
CA GLU A 66 -6.16 7.53 -13.83
C GLU A 66 -5.53 6.21 -14.28
N PRO A 67 -5.04 6.15 -15.53
CA PRO A 67 -4.39 4.97 -16.03
C PRO A 67 -3.05 4.77 -15.32
N TYR A 68 -2.83 3.56 -14.82
CA TYR A 68 -1.53 3.09 -14.34
C TYR A 68 -1.16 1.79 -15.06
N LYS A 69 0.12 1.42 -14.98
CA LYS A 69 0.63 0.17 -15.54
C LYS A 69 1.20 -0.69 -14.42
N ARG A 70 0.62 -1.88 -14.22
CA ARG A 70 1.21 -2.93 -13.36
C ARG A 70 2.45 -3.48 -14.08
N LEU A 71 3.62 -3.36 -13.44
CA LEU A 71 4.89 -3.80 -14.01
C LEU A 71 5.24 -5.23 -13.59
N SER A 72 5.02 -5.55 -12.32
CA SER A 72 5.24 -6.88 -11.74
C SER A 72 4.30 -7.09 -10.55
N GLU A 73 4.17 -8.35 -10.14
CA GLU A 73 3.47 -8.79 -8.95
C GLU A 73 4.22 -10.00 -8.40
N GLU A 74 4.57 -9.96 -7.12
CA GLU A 74 5.43 -10.95 -6.49
C GLU A 74 4.88 -11.29 -5.11
N GLU A 75 4.96 -12.56 -4.73
CA GLU A 75 4.57 -13.03 -3.41
C GLU A 75 5.65 -12.66 -2.38
N ILE A 76 5.23 -12.02 -1.29
CA ILE A 76 6.12 -11.66 -0.18
C ILE A 76 5.99 -12.69 0.95
N ARG A 77 7.13 -13.07 1.52
CA ARG A 77 7.17 -13.95 2.69
C ARG A 77 8.31 -13.56 3.62
N PHE A 78 8.14 -13.83 4.90
CA PHE A 78 9.25 -13.82 5.83
C PHE A 78 10.16 -15.03 5.56
N GLN A 79 11.46 -14.80 5.42
CA GLN A 79 12.45 -15.86 5.20
C GLN A 79 13.71 -15.56 6.04
N CYS A 80 14.03 -16.46 6.96
CA CYS A 80 15.31 -16.49 7.68
C CYS A 80 16.23 -17.54 7.02
N ASP A 81 17.50 -17.22 6.85
CA ASP A 81 18.54 -18.15 6.38
C ASP A 81 19.37 -18.76 7.52
N CYS A 82 18.91 -18.55 8.76
CA CYS A 82 19.46 -19.14 9.96
C CYS A 82 19.26 -20.66 9.99
N SER A 83 20.27 -21.38 10.50
CA SER A 83 20.23 -22.82 10.73
C SER A 83 21.13 -23.16 11.91
N GLU A 84 20.88 -24.28 12.59
CA GLU A 84 21.70 -24.72 13.73
C GLU A 84 23.20 -24.87 13.41
N GLU A 85 23.54 -25.20 12.15
CA GLU A 85 24.93 -25.34 11.69
C GLU A 85 25.64 -23.99 11.41
N ARG A 86 24.91 -22.87 11.35
CA ARG A 86 25.41 -21.54 10.95
C ARG A 86 25.47 -20.57 12.11
#